data_AF-A0A967TN03-F1
#
_entry.id   AF-A0A967TN03-F1
#
_cell.length_a   1.000
_cell.length_b   1.000
_cell.length_c   1.000
_cell.angle_alpha   90.00
_cell.angle_beta   90.00
_cell.angle_gamma   90.00
#
_symmetry.space_group_name_H-M   'P 1'
#
loop_
_entity.id
_entity.type
_entity.pdbx_description
1 polymer ?
#
loop_
_entity_poly.entity_id
_entity_poly.type
_entity_poly.pdbx_seq_one_letter_code
_entity_poly.pdbx_strand_id
1 'polypeptide(L)'
;MGELRQDLLTGRWVVLAPSRGDRPVEGSADTDGERPPPLDPECPFCPGNENELPSILWERPGPEPHGWSCRAVPNRYPAFREDPPGAEPPASEGLHERPPGSGPPRPVSVPAVGRQEVIIESPRHDRDPGRMSSDEATTMLAAYRERLRATAVEAPDLHPLLFRNHGRTAGASLRHPHAQLVATRFPGPRRQIVRERL
;
A
#
# COMPACT_ATOMS: atom_id res chain seq x y z
N MET A 1 14.53 19.35 -26.91
CA MET A 1 15.78 18.58 -26.73
C MET A 1 15.57 17.59 -25.59
N GLY A 2 16.01 16.34 -25.74
CA GLY A 2 15.93 15.37 -24.65
C GLY A 2 17.15 15.49 -23.73
N GLU A 3 16.97 15.21 -22.44
CA GLU A 3 18.05 15.22 -21.44
C GLU A 3 18.00 13.95 -20.57
N LEU A 4 19.14 13.58 -20.00
CA LEU A 4 19.25 12.53 -18.99
C LEU A 4 19.48 13.17 -17.64
N ARG A 5 18.63 12.86 -16.65
CA ARG A 5 18.82 13.31 -15.27
C ARG A 5 18.92 12.12 -14.34
N GLN A 6 19.82 12.20 -13.37
CA GLN A 6 19.95 11.19 -12.33
C GLN A 6 19.09 11.60 -11.12
N ASP A 7 18.22 10.70 -10.68
CA ASP A 7 17.49 10.87 -9.42
C ASP A 7 18.44 10.60 -8.25
N LEU A 8 18.63 11.59 -7.37
CA LEU A 8 19.60 11.51 -6.27
C LEU A 8 19.19 10.48 -5.21
N LEU A 9 17.89 10.23 -5.04
CA LEU A 9 17.37 9.29 -4.05
C LEU A 9 17.61 7.83 -4.46
N THR A 10 17.42 7.51 -5.74
CA THR A 10 17.51 6.14 -6.26
C THR A 10 18.78 5.86 -7.06
N GLY A 11 19.55 6.89 -7.43
CA GLY A 11 20.72 6.79 -8.31
C GLY A 11 20.39 6.41 -9.75
N ARG A 12 19.11 6.32 -10.11
CA ARG A 12 18.66 5.88 -11.45
C ARG A 12 18.68 7.04 -12.43
N TRP A 13 19.06 6.76 -13.67
CA TRP A 13 18.97 7.70 -14.78
C TRP A 13 17.57 7.69 -15.39
N VAL A 14 17.03 8.87 -15.64
CA VAL A 14 15.71 9.09 -16.26
C VAL A 14 15.90 9.91 -17.53
N VAL A 15 15.30 9.46 -18.63
CA VAL A 15 15.24 10.21 -19.89
C VAL A 15 14.07 11.18 -19.82
N LEU A 16 14.34 12.47 -19.97
CA LEU A 16 13.33 13.51 -20.16
C LEU A 16 13.29 13.88 -21.64
N ALA A 17 12.16 13.64 -22.30
CA ALA A 17 11.98 13.94 -23.71
C ALA A 17 10.66 14.68 -23.93
N PRO A 18 10.60 16.01 -23.69
CA PRO A 18 9.34 16.79 -23.73
C PRO A 18 8.57 16.66 -25.04
N SER A 19 9.28 16.59 -26.17
CA SER A 19 8.68 16.44 -27.51
C SER A 19 7.94 15.12 -27.75
N ARG A 20 8.00 14.16 -26.81
CA ARG A 20 7.16 12.94 -26.87
C ARG A 20 5.71 13.19 -26.51
N GLY A 21 5.40 14.29 -25.81
CA GLY A 21 4.02 14.66 -25.45
C GLY A 21 3.17 15.05 -26.66
N ASP A 22 3.80 15.56 -27.73
CA ASP A 22 3.12 15.98 -28.97
C ASP A 22 2.74 14.80 -29.88
N ARG A 23 3.09 13.56 -29.48
CA ARG A 23 2.77 12.37 -30.26
C ARG A 23 1.25 12.16 -30.27
N PRO A 24 0.62 12.04 -31.45
CA PRO A 24 -0.80 11.70 -31.53
C PRO A 24 -1.08 10.39 -30.79
N VAL A 25 -2.11 10.41 -29.94
CA VAL A 25 -2.59 9.23 -29.20
C VAL A 25 -3.95 8.86 -29.77
N GLU A 26 -4.09 7.64 -30.31
CA GLU A 26 -5.37 7.11 -30.78
C GLU A 26 -6.11 6.40 -29.64
N GLY A 27 -7.22 6.99 -29.17
CA GLY A 27 -8.14 6.45 -28.15
C GLY A 27 -7.62 6.56 -26.70
N SER A 28 -8.44 6.54 -25.66
CA SER A 28 -9.84 6.96 -25.43
C SER A 28 -9.78 7.74 -24.11
N ALA A 29 -10.48 8.87 -24.00
CA ALA A 29 -10.52 9.63 -22.75
C ALA A 29 -11.00 8.71 -21.61
N ASP A 30 -10.18 8.55 -20.57
CA ASP A 30 -10.53 7.75 -19.40
C ASP A 30 -11.81 8.35 -18.76
N THR A 31 -12.90 7.59 -18.78
CA THR A 31 -14.21 7.99 -18.24
C THR A 31 -14.28 7.89 -16.72
N ASP A 32 -13.18 8.13 -16.00
CA ASP A 32 -13.13 8.05 -14.54
C ASP A 32 -13.78 9.26 -13.82
N GLY A 33 -14.47 10.12 -14.58
CA GLY A 33 -15.05 11.37 -14.09
C GLY A 33 -16.34 11.25 -13.27
N GLU A 34 -17.04 10.10 -13.29
CA GLU A 34 -18.32 9.98 -12.58
C GLU A 34 -18.12 9.69 -11.09
N ARG A 35 -18.70 10.56 -10.24
CA ARG A 35 -18.65 10.43 -8.79
C ARG A 35 -19.54 9.26 -8.36
N PRO A 36 -19.01 8.28 -7.61
CA PRO A 36 -19.84 7.18 -7.12
C PRO A 36 -20.85 7.69 -6.07
N PRO A 37 -21.91 6.93 -5.78
CA PRO A 37 -22.84 7.28 -4.71
C PRO A 37 -22.11 7.33 -3.34
N PRO A 38 -22.63 8.11 -2.36
CA PRO A 38 -22.06 8.15 -1.00
C PRO A 38 -21.97 6.80 -0.29
N LEU A 39 -22.90 5.90 -0.60
CA LEU A 39 -22.97 4.54 -0.09
C LEU A 39 -23.31 3.62 -1.26
N ASP A 40 -22.72 2.44 -1.23
CA ASP A 40 -22.93 1.38 -2.20
C ASP A 40 -23.27 0.09 -1.44
N PRO A 41 -24.50 -0.43 -1.54
CA PRO A 41 -24.93 -1.65 -0.87
C PRO A 41 -24.13 -2.90 -1.26
N GLU A 42 -23.52 -2.93 -2.45
CA GLU A 42 -22.73 -4.08 -2.91
C GLU A 42 -21.27 -4.01 -2.48
N CYS A 43 -20.83 -2.87 -1.93
CA CYS A 43 -19.46 -2.67 -1.52
C CYS A 43 -19.22 -3.19 -0.10
N PRO A 44 -18.27 -4.13 0.12
CA PRO A 44 -18.01 -4.72 1.43
C PRO A 44 -17.42 -3.72 2.45
N PHE A 45 -16.91 -2.58 2.00
CA PHE A 45 -16.32 -1.55 2.86
C PHE A 45 -17.33 -0.49 3.31
N CYS A 46 -18.53 -0.46 2.71
CA CYS A 46 -19.58 0.45 3.13
C CYS A 46 -20.17 0.04 4.50
N PRO A 47 -20.57 1.01 5.33
CA PRO A 47 -21.33 0.76 6.56
C PRO A 47 -22.57 -0.10 6.30
N GLY A 48 -22.82 -1.07 7.18
CA GLY A 48 -23.91 -2.05 7.06
C GLY A 48 -23.46 -3.38 6.45
N ASN A 49 -22.30 -3.42 5.80
CA ASN A 49 -21.73 -4.60 5.17
C ASN A 49 -20.57 -5.22 5.97
N GLU A 50 -20.47 -4.94 7.27
CA GLU A 50 -19.36 -5.40 8.12
C GLU A 50 -19.21 -6.92 8.17
N ASN A 51 -20.30 -7.66 7.97
CA ASN A 51 -20.28 -9.13 7.89
C ASN A 51 -19.50 -9.64 6.67
N GLU A 52 -19.28 -8.80 5.65
CA GLU A 52 -18.44 -9.08 4.49
C GLU A 52 -16.95 -8.81 4.75
N LEU A 53 -16.57 -8.36 5.95
CA LEU A 53 -15.18 -8.17 6.34
C LEU A 53 -14.68 -9.42 7.10
N PRO A 54 -13.40 -9.82 6.97
CA PRO A 54 -12.87 -10.96 7.74
C PRO A 54 -12.95 -10.72 9.25
N SER A 55 -12.51 -9.55 9.69
CA SER A 55 -12.60 -9.03 11.06
C SER A 55 -12.20 -7.56 11.08
N ILE A 56 -12.51 -6.85 12.17
CA ILE A 56 -12.03 -5.48 12.41
C ILE A 56 -10.82 -5.57 13.33
N LEU A 57 -9.62 -5.28 12.81
CA LEU A 57 -8.39 -5.26 13.61
C LEU A 57 -8.28 -3.99 14.44
N TRP A 58 -8.76 -2.89 13.87
CA TRP A 58 -8.70 -1.57 14.48
C TRP A 58 -9.77 -0.67 13.87
N GLU A 59 -10.34 0.20 14.69
CA GLU A 59 -11.35 1.17 14.27
C GLU A 59 -11.08 2.51 14.96
N ARG A 60 -11.20 3.58 14.20
CA ARG A 60 -11.23 4.94 14.75
C ARG A 60 -12.68 5.38 14.91
N PRO A 61 -13.10 5.77 16.12
CA PRO A 61 -14.41 6.39 16.33
C PRO A 61 -14.61 7.59 15.40
N GLY A 62 -15.84 7.77 14.96
CA GLY A 62 -16.25 8.85 14.08
C GLY A 62 -17.63 9.37 14.49
N PRO A 63 -18.11 10.44 13.83
CA PRO A 63 -19.45 10.94 14.09
C PRO A 63 -20.51 9.92 13.65
N GLU A 64 -21.68 10.01 14.30
CA GLU A 64 -22.91 9.38 13.83
C GLU A 64 -23.26 9.86 12.40
N PRO A 65 -23.98 9.06 11.59
CA PRO A 65 -24.64 7.81 11.94
C PRO A 65 -23.77 6.55 11.78
N HIS A 66 -22.51 6.71 11.37
CA HIS A 66 -21.65 5.57 11.07
C HIS A 66 -20.85 5.11 12.29
N GLY A 67 -20.57 6.01 13.24
CA GLY A 67 -19.85 5.69 14.49
C GLY A 67 -18.34 5.47 14.32
N TRP A 68 -17.85 5.38 13.08
CA TRP A 68 -16.43 5.22 12.74
C TRP A 68 -16.00 6.13 11.59
N SER A 69 -14.71 6.46 11.56
CA SER A 69 -14.10 7.32 10.54
C SER A 69 -13.07 6.59 9.67
N CYS A 70 -12.32 5.65 10.25
CA CYS A 70 -11.44 4.74 9.52
C CYS A 70 -11.48 3.35 10.17
N ARG A 71 -11.20 2.30 9.38
CA ARG A 71 -11.04 0.91 9.86
C ARG A 71 -9.80 0.27 9.26
N ALA A 72 -9.19 -0.65 9.99
CA ALA A 72 -8.22 -1.58 9.44
C ALA A 72 -8.76 -3.01 9.58
N VAL A 73 -8.68 -3.76 8.48
CA VAL A 73 -9.15 -5.14 8.39
C VAL A 73 -8.05 -6.01 7.78
N PRO A 74 -8.01 -7.33 8.06
CA PRO A 74 -7.09 -8.22 7.35
C PRO A 74 -7.44 -8.20 5.86
N ASN A 75 -6.43 -8.24 5.00
CA ASN A 75 -6.70 -8.46 3.59
C ASN A 75 -7.24 -9.89 3.39
N ARG A 76 -8.40 -10.03 2.74
CA ARG A 76 -9.04 -11.33 2.45
C ARG A 76 -8.20 -12.21 1.52
N TYR A 77 -7.34 -11.60 0.70
CA TYR A 77 -6.46 -12.27 -0.25
C TYR A 77 -5.00 -11.80 -0.06
N PRO A 78 -4.38 -12.14 1.09
CA PRO A 78 -3.05 -11.64 1.40
C PRO A 78 -1.99 -12.31 0.52
N ALA A 79 -1.01 -11.54 0.05
CA ALA A 79 0.13 -12.04 -0.72
C ALA A 79 1.19 -12.71 0.16
N PHE A 80 1.13 -12.48 1.47
CA PHE A 80 2.07 -12.97 2.46
C PHE A 80 1.35 -13.82 3.51
N ARG A 81 2.07 -14.80 4.04
CA ARG A 81 1.60 -15.63 5.16
C ARG A 81 2.16 -15.08 6.47
N GLU A 82 1.36 -15.12 7.53
CA GLU A 82 1.88 -14.90 8.87
C GLU A 82 2.63 -16.15 9.34
N ASP A 83 3.72 -15.94 10.08
CA ASP A 83 4.40 -17.06 10.72
C ASP A 83 3.59 -17.57 11.91
N PRO A 84 3.61 -18.89 12.18
CA PRO A 84 3.09 -19.39 13.44
C PRO A 84 3.88 -18.80 14.62
N PRO A 85 3.25 -18.57 15.78
CA PRO A 85 3.93 -18.04 16.96
C PRO A 85 5.17 -18.87 17.31
N GLY A 86 6.33 -18.22 17.44
CA GLY A 86 7.58 -18.88 17.79
C GLY A 86 8.38 -19.50 16.63
N ALA A 87 7.98 -19.26 15.37
CA ALA A 87 8.80 -19.64 14.23
C ALA A 87 10.13 -18.88 14.25
N GLU A 88 11.25 -19.60 14.15
CA GLU A 88 12.55 -18.96 13.95
C GLU A 88 12.57 -18.27 12.58
N PRO A 89 13.11 -17.04 12.49
CA PRO A 89 13.31 -16.42 11.19
C PRO A 89 14.17 -17.35 10.33
N PRO A 90 13.82 -17.54 9.04
CA PRO A 90 14.67 -18.33 8.16
C PRO A 90 16.09 -17.77 8.18
N ALA A 91 17.09 -18.65 8.18
CA ALA A 91 18.49 -18.24 8.14
C ALA A 91 18.67 -17.16 7.07
N SER A 92 19.28 -16.03 7.43
CA SER A 92 19.49 -14.88 6.54
C SER A 92 20.45 -15.18 5.37
N GLU A 93 20.89 -16.44 5.25
CA GLU A 93 21.67 -16.97 4.14
C GLU A 93 20.90 -16.82 2.82
N GLY A 94 21.18 -15.72 2.11
CA GLY A 94 20.69 -15.46 0.76
C GLY A 94 19.88 -14.17 0.59
N LEU A 95 19.55 -13.45 1.67
CA LEU A 95 18.91 -12.13 1.60
C LEU A 95 19.90 -10.96 1.68
N HIS A 96 21.14 -11.22 2.10
CA HIS A 96 22.23 -10.24 2.15
C HIS A 96 23.35 -10.59 1.18
N GLU A 97 24.17 -9.60 0.85
CA GLU A 97 25.30 -9.71 -0.09
C GLU A 97 26.20 -10.89 0.25
N ARG A 98 26.49 -11.72 -0.77
CA ARG A 98 27.33 -12.91 -0.59
C ARG A 98 28.80 -12.50 -0.44
N PRO A 99 29.59 -13.17 0.41
CA PRO A 99 31.03 -12.97 0.47
C PRO A 99 31.68 -13.12 -0.91
N PRO A 100 32.69 -12.30 -1.25
CA PRO A 100 33.47 -12.47 -2.48
C PRO A 100 34.03 -13.89 -2.58
N GLY A 101 33.90 -14.53 -3.76
CA GLY A 101 34.43 -15.87 -4.02
C GLY A 101 33.46 -17.04 -3.84
N SER A 102 32.19 -16.78 -3.53
CA SER A 102 31.18 -17.82 -3.25
C SER A 102 30.60 -18.55 -4.49
N GLY A 103 31.28 -18.47 -5.64
CA GLY A 103 30.84 -19.10 -6.89
C GLY A 103 29.64 -18.41 -7.55
N PRO A 104 29.09 -18.95 -8.65
CA PRO A 104 28.01 -18.31 -9.39
C PRO A 104 26.76 -18.09 -8.50
N PRO A 105 25.98 -17.03 -8.74
CA PRO A 105 24.72 -16.80 -8.04
C PRO A 105 23.79 -18.00 -8.28
N ARG A 106 23.25 -18.55 -7.19
CA ARG A 106 22.19 -19.56 -7.23
C ARG A 106 20.86 -18.88 -6.95
N PRO A 107 19.76 -19.29 -7.60
CA PRO A 107 18.43 -18.83 -7.24
C PRO A 107 18.15 -19.17 -5.77
N VAL A 108 17.81 -18.17 -4.97
CA VAL A 108 17.36 -18.33 -3.59
C VAL A 108 15.85 -18.18 -3.58
N SER A 109 15.14 -19.11 -2.94
CA SER A 109 13.70 -19.06 -2.73
C SER A 109 13.42 -19.14 -1.24
N VAL A 110 12.73 -18.15 -0.70
CA VAL A 110 12.34 -18.08 0.72
C VAL A 110 10.83 -17.91 0.82
N PRO A 111 10.17 -18.44 1.88
CA PRO A 111 8.75 -18.22 2.11
C PRO A 111 8.39 -16.73 2.19
N ALA A 112 7.28 -16.35 1.56
CA ALA A 112 6.76 -14.98 1.62
C ALA A 112 6.02 -14.76 2.95
N VAL A 113 6.78 -14.36 3.97
CA VAL A 113 6.26 -14.06 5.31
C VAL A 113 6.01 -12.58 5.49
N GLY A 114 4.83 -12.24 6.02
CA GLY A 114 4.42 -10.88 6.25
C GLY A 114 2.98 -10.74 6.72
N ARG A 115 2.60 -9.50 7.01
CA ARG A 115 1.23 -9.09 7.36
C ARG A 115 0.66 -8.19 6.29
N GLN A 116 -0.64 -8.31 6.03
CA GLN A 116 -1.32 -7.46 5.06
C GLN A 116 -2.69 -7.01 5.55
N GLU A 117 -2.86 -5.71 5.64
CA GLU A 117 -4.07 -5.04 6.08
C GLU A 117 -4.62 -4.16 4.95
N VAL A 118 -5.94 -4.00 4.94
CA VAL A 118 -6.63 -2.95 4.20
C VAL A 118 -7.07 -1.89 5.19
N ILE A 119 -6.71 -0.64 4.93
CA ILE A 119 -7.16 0.52 5.70
C ILE A 119 -8.29 1.17 4.91
N ILE A 120 -9.53 1.04 5.41
CA ILE A 120 -10.71 1.72 4.91
C ILE A 120 -10.69 3.14 5.47
N GLU A 121 -10.65 4.13 4.59
CA GLU A 121 -10.26 5.50 4.97
C GLU A 121 -11.45 6.39 5.30
N SER A 122 -12.65 5.96 4.92
CA SER A 122 -13.89 6.68 5.17
C SER A 122 -15.05 5.69 5.24
N PRO A 123 -16.12 5.94 6.02
CA PRO A 123 -17.39 5.23 5.87
C PRO A 123 -18.10 5.57 4.55
N ARG A 124 -17.68 6.61 3.84
CA ARG A 124 -18.33 7.06 2.61
C ARG A 124 -17.58 6.58 1.37
N HIS A 125 -18.33 5.96 0.46
CA HIS A 125 -17.81 5.41 -0.79
C HIS A 125 -17.32 6.49 -1.76
N ASP A 126 -17.83 7.73 -1.63
CA ASP A 126 -17.53 8.86 -2.52
C ASP A 126 -16.43 9.81 -1.99
N ARG A 127 -15.69 9.39 -0.97
CA ARG A 127 -14.70 10.20 -0.26
C ARG A 127 -13.26 9.76 -0.52
N ASP A 128 -12.84 9.75 -1.78
CA ASP A 128 -11.42 9.72 -2.10
C ASP A 128 -10.70 10.95 -1.54
N PRO A 129 -9.38 10.90 -1.24
CA PRO A 129 -8.61 11.98 -0.63
C PRO A 129 -8.72 13.31 -1.37
N GLY A 130 -8.84 13.29 -2.70
CA GLY A 130 -9.04 14.49 -3.50
C GLY A 130 -10.40 15.19 -3.25
N ARG A 131 -11.30 14.56 -2.50
CA ARG A 131 -12.66 15.04 -2.15
C ARG A 131 -12.90 15.11 -0.65
N MET A 132 -11.90 14.77 0.16
CA MET A 132 -11.95 14.87 1.62
C MET A 132 -11.80 16.33 2.06
N SER A 133 -12.46 16.70 3.16
CA SER A 133 -12.12 17.92 3.90
C SER A 133 -10.74 17.78 4.55
N SER A 134 -10.17 18.88 5.03
CA SER A 134 -8.90 18.85 5.77
C SER A 134 -8.99 17.99 7.05
N ASP A 135 -10.15 17.95 7.70
CA ASP A 135 -10.36 17.14 8.90
C ASP A 135 -10.47 15.64 8.56
N GLU A 136 -11.16 15.30 7.48
CA GLU A 136 -11.23 13.93 6.96
C GLU A 136 -9.83 13.45 6.54
N ALA A 137 -9.06 14.27 5.83
CA ALA A 137 -7.70 13.95 5.42
C ALA A 137 -6.75 13.81 6.63
N THR A 138 -6.86 14.70 7.62
CA THR A 138 -6.13 14.60 8.89
C THR A 138 -6.44 13.27 9.60
N THR A 139 -7.72 12.89 9.62
CA THR A 139 -8.17 11.64 10.24
C THR A 139 -7.60 10.42 9.53
N MET A 140 -7.62 10.40 8.20
CA MET A 140 -7.01 9.36 7.37
C MET A 140 -5.49 9.25 7.62
N LEU A 141 -4.77 10.37 7.61
CA LEU A 141 -3.32 10.38 7.86
C LEU A 141 -2.97 9.94 9.29
N ALA A 142 -3.82 10.27 10.27
CA ALA A 142 -3.68 9.79 11.64
C ALA A 142 -3.86 8.27 11.71
N ALA A 143 -4.87 7.72 11.03
CA ALA A 143 -5.08 6.27 10.92
C ALA A 143 -3.87 5.56 10.31
N TYR A 144 -3.32 6.08 9.21
CA TYR A 144 -2.09 5.57 8.60
C TYR A 144 -0.92 5.53 9.58
N ARG A 145 -0.68 6.64 10.29
CA ARG A 145 0.40 6.75 11.26
C ARG A 145 0.22 5.75 12.41
N GLU A 146 -1.00 5.61 12.90
CA GLU A 146 -1.33 4.69 14.00
C GLU A 146 -1.12 3.24 13.58
N ARG A 147 -1.62 2.84 12.40
CA ARG A 147 -1.41 1.48 11.88
C ARG A 147 0.07 1.18 11.60
N LEU A 148 0.80 2.09 10.94
CA LEU A 148 2.23 1.93 10.70
C LEU A 148 3.02 1.73 12.00
N ARG A 149 2.69 2.49 13.05
CA ARG A 149 3.34 2.38 14.36
C ARG A 149 2.98 1.08 15.06
N ALA A 150 1.70 0.72 15.08
CA ALA A 150 1.23 -0.53 15.68
C ALA A 150 1.93 -1.73 15.03
N THR A 151 1.95 -1.81 13.70
CA THR A 151 2.64 -2.89 12.99
C THR A 151 4.14 -2.92 13.28
N ALA A 152 4.80 -1.75 13.36
CA ALA A 152 6.24 -1.69 13.69
C ALA A 152 6.55 -2.15 15.12
N VAL A 153 5.63 -1.97 16.08
CA VAL A 153 5.79 -2.44 17.46
C VAL A 153 5.44 -3.93 17.59
N GLU A 154 4.36 -4.37 16.96
CA GLU A 154 3.87 -5.75 17.04
C GLU A 154 4.70 -6.74 16.20
N ALA A 155 5.39 -6.24 15.17
CA ALA A 155 6.21 -7.03 14.25
C ALA A 155 7.51 -6.28 13.90
N PRO A 156 8.45 -6.13 14.87
CA PRO A 156 9.67 -5.33 14.70
C PRO A 156 10.61 -5.86 13.59
N ASP A 157 10.52 -7.14 13.26
CA ASP A 157 11.29 -7.78 12.19
C ASP A 157 10.68 -7.57 10.80
N LEU A 158 9.50 -6.94 10.72
CA LEU A 158 8.85 -6.61 9.46
C LEU A 158 9.03 -5.13 9.11
N HIS A 159 8.99 -4.88 7.81
CA HIS A 159 9.13 -3.56 7.22
C HIS A 159 7.79 -3.14 6.63
N PRO A 160 7.00 -2.31 7.35
CA PRO A 160 5.70 -1.89 6.88
C PRO A 160 5.84 -0.89 5.73
N LEU A 161 5.11 -1.15 4.65
CA LEU A 161 4.93 -0.31 3.48
C LEU A 161 3.45 0.00 3.35
N LEU A 162 3.11 1.28 3.42
CA LEU A 162 1.78 1.78 3.14
C LEU A 162 1.72 2.28 1.70
N PHE A 163 0.71 1.85 0.94
CA PHE A 163 0.47 2.35 -0.40
C PHE A 163 -1.02 2.38 -0.73
N ARG A 164 -1.37 3.09 -1.80
CA ARG A 164 -2.72 3.17 -2.33
C ARG A 164 -2.69 3.07 -3.84
N ASN A 165 -3.64 2.32 -4.38
CA ASN A 165 -3.98 2.33 -5.80
C ASN A 165 -5.31 3.07 -5.96
N HIS A 166 -5.41 3.97 -6.93
CA HIS A 166 -6.64 4.73 -7.21
C HIS A 166 -6.96 4.69 -8.71
N GLY A 167 -8.17 4.23 -9.05
CA GLY A 167 -8.59 4.00 -10.42
C GLY A 167 -8.24 2.59 -10.93
N ARG A 168 -9.02 2.10 -11.90
CA ARG A 168 -8.85 0.75 -12.46
C ARG A 168 -7.49 0.59 -13.13
N THR A 169 -7.01 1.63 -13.82
CA THR A 169 -5.71 1.63 -14.51
C THR A 169 -4.52 1.57 -13.56
N ALA A 170 -4.71 1.96 -12.29
CA ALA A 170 -3.71 1.83 -11.24
C ALA A 170 -3.78 0.51 -10.46
N GLY A 171 -4.65 -0.43 -10.87
CA GLY A 171 -4.80 -1.74 -10.22
C GLY A 171 -5.67 -1.72 -8.96
N ALA A 172 -6.57 -0.74 -8.80
CA ALA A 172 -7.59 -0.79 -7.76
C ALA A 172 -8.73 -1.74 -8.16
N SER A 173 -9.00 -2.75 -7.32
CA SER A 173 -10.11 -3.71 -7.52
C SER A 173 -11.43 -3.22 -6.92
N LEU A 174 -11.37 -2.35 -5.92
CA LEU A 174 -12.52 -1.71 -5.27
C LEU A 174 -12.44 -0.20 -5.41
N ARG A 175 -13.59 0.44 -5.64
CA ARG A 175 -13.69 1.90 -5.81
C ARG A 175 -13.71 2.66 -4.48
N HIS A 176 -14.18 2.02 -3.41
CA HIS A 176 -14.25 2.60 -2.09
C HIS A 176 -12.87 3.06 -1.59
N PRO A 177 -12.74 4.23 -0.96
CA PRO A 177 -11.45 4.79 -0.54
C PRO A 177 -10.73 3.89 0.47
N HIS A 178 -9.62 3.30 0.04
CA HIS A 178 -8.81 2.44 0.87
C HIS A 178 -7.32 2.52 0.50
N ALA A 179 -6.48 2.25 1.50
CA ALA A 179 -5.06 1.98 1.34
C ALA A 179 -4.76 0.53 1.74
N GLN A 180 -3.56 0.07 1.41
CA GLN A 180 -3.04 -1.20 1.86
C GLN A 180 -1.77 -0.99 2.66
N LEU A 181 -1.65 -1.71 3.77
CA LEU A 181 -0.45 -1.80 4.56
C LEU A 181 0.09 -3.22 4.45
N VAL A 182 1.30 -3.35 3.90
CA VAL A 182 1.99 -4.62 3.74
C VAL A 182 3.29 -4.56 4.53
N ALA A 183 3.48 -5.46 5.50
CA ALA A 183 4.70 -5.56 6.27
C ALA A 183 5.40 -6.87 5.97
N THR A 184 6.66 -6.82 5.53
CA THR A 184 7.40 -8.02 5.12
C THR A 184 8.82 -8.01 5.68
N ARG A 185 9.49 -9.16 5.73
CA ARG A 185 10.91 -9.23 6.12
C ARG A 185 11.86 -8.58 5.12
N PHE A 186 11.37 -8.23 3.94
CA PHE A 186 12.16 -7.60 2.89
C PHE A 186 11.84 -6.09 2.83
N PRO A 187 12.82 -5.20 3.04
CA PRO A 187 12.56 -3.75 3.11
C PRO A 187 12.14 -3.13 1.77
N GLY A 188 12.15 -3.88 0.67
CA GLY A 188 11.90 -3.40 -0.68
C GLY A 188 13.13 -2.71 -1.28
N PRO A 189 13.34 -2.81 -2.61
CA PRO A 189 14.60 -2.37 -3.23
C PRO A 189 14.80 -0.86 -3.14
N ARG A 190 13.73 -0.05 -3.17
CA ARG A 190 13.85 1.42 -3.05
C ARG A 190 14.32 1.86 -1.66
N ARG A 191 13.85 1.22 -0.60
CA ARG A 191 14.25 1.58 0.76
C ARG A 191 15.71 1.21 1.03
N GLN A 192 16.15 0.08 0.48
CA GLN A 192 17.55 -0.32 0.53
C GLN A 192 18.46 0.70 -0.19
N ILE A 193 18.12 1.06 -1.42
CA ILE A 193 18.88 2.05 -2.21
C ILE A 193 18.98 3.41 -1.49
N VAL A 194 17.89 3.90 -0.91
CA VAL A 194 17.88 5.18 -0.20
C VAL A 194 18.75 5.12 1.06
N ARG A 195 18.68 4.01 1.82
CA ARG A 195 19.47 3.81 3.04
C ARG A 195 20.97 3.71 2.79
N GLU A 196 21.37 3.17 1.65
CA GLU A 196 22.79 3.07 1.27
C GLU A 196 23.37 4.42 0.80
N ARG A 197 22.51 5.40 0.50
CA ARG A 197 22.90 6.70 -0.08
C ARG A 197 22.78 7.89 0.88
N LEU A 198 22.08 7.74 2.01
CA LEU A 198 21.86 8.76 3.04
C LEU A 198 22.37 8.27 4.39
#